data_AF-A0ABD0MRJ4-F1
#
_entry.id   AF-A0ABD0MRJ4-F1
#
_cell.length_a   1.000
_cell.length_b   1.000
_cell.length_c   1.000
_cell.angle_alpha   90.00
_cell.angle_beta   90.00
_cell.angle_gamma   90.00
#
_symmetry.space_group_name_H-M   'P 1'
#
loop_
_entity.id
_entity.type
_entity.pdbx_description
1 polymer ?
#
loop_
_entity_poly.entity_id
_entity_poly.type
_entity_poly.pdbx_seq_one_letter_code
_entity_poly.pdbx_strand_id
1 'polypeptide(L)'
;ACDLTLDTNTTHKHVKLSEENRKMTRVDEDQRYPDHPDRFDVYPQVLSVESLTGRCYWETEWSGKDGVYISVSYKDIKRKGRSHDCEFGWNEKSWSLIYYFHRLTARHSDKSIVISDCSGSSDRVGVYVDVSAGILSFYSISDTYKLTHLHTFTHTFTQPLHAGFYVNCNSSVSLASALSLNPSHLRELDLSYNHAGKSDTLKHLDKF
;
A
#
# COMPACT_ATOMS: atom_id res chain seq x y z
N ALA A 1 -16.29 -0.47 -2.30
CA ALA A 1 -14.98 -1.14 -2.23
C ALA A 1 -14.51 -1.43 -3.64
N CYS A 2 -13.20 -1.39 -3.87
CA CYS A 2 -12.60 -1.75 -5.15
C CYS A 2 -12.30 -3.23 -5.16
N ASP A 3 -12.65 -3.89 -6.26
CA ASP A 3 -12.21 -5.25 -6.52
C ASP A 3 -10.89 -5.18 -7.27
N LEU A 4 -9.85 -5.78 -6.70
CA LEU A 4 -8.48 -5.68 -7.20
C LEU A 4 -7.96 -7.08 -7.52
N THR A 5 -7.13 -7.15 -8.56
CA THR A 5 -6.40 -8.36 -8.96
C THR A 5 -4.93 -8.03 -9.19
N LEU A 6 -4.04 -8.96 -8.84
CA LEU A 6 -2.59 -8.76 -8.98
C LEU A 6 -2.13 -9.04 -10.42
N ASP A 7 -1.37 -8.10 -10.98
CA ASP A 7 -0.93 -8.13 -12.38
C ASP A 7 0.29 -9.04 -12.58
N THR A 8 0.06 -10.18 -13.23
CA THR A 8 1.08 -11.16 -13.61
C THR A 8 2.16 -10.58 -14.52
N ASN A 9 1.91 -9.50 -15.27
CA ASN A 9 2.90 -8.85 -16.12
C ASN A 9 3.90 -8.00 -15.32
N THR A 10 3.51 -7.52 -14.14
CA THR A 10 4.38 -6.74 -13.26
C THR A 10 5.08 -7.60 -12.21
N THR A 11 4.52 -8.78 -11.91
CA THR A 11 4.93 -9.64 -10.79
C THR A 11 6.38 -10.12 -10.91
N HIS A 12 7.17 -9.93 -9.87
CA HIS A 12 8.52 -10.47 -9.80
C HIS A 12 8.57 -12.02 -9.91
N LYS A 13 9.63 -12.59 -10.51
CA LYS A 13 9.73 -14.04 -10.77
C LYS A 13 9.72 -14.91 -9.51
N HIS A 14 10.22 -14.40 -8.38
CA HIS A 14 10.15 -15.07 -7.08
C HIS A 14 8.85 -14.86 -6.29
N VAL A 15 7.78 -14.37 -6.94
CA VAL A 15 6.47 -14.19 -6.30
C VAL A 15 5.46 -15.11 -6.97
N LYS A 16 4.84 -15.99 -6.18
CA LYS A 16 3.77 -16.87 -6.67
C LYS A 16 2.42 -16.21 -6.40
N LEU A 17 1.63 -16.04 -7.46
CA LEU A 17 0.24 -15.63 -7.34
C LEU A 17 -0.68 -16.86 -7.19
N SER A 18 -1.71 -16.73 -6.38
CA SER A 18 -2.71 -17.77 -6.08
C SER A 18 -4.07 -17.13 -5.78
N GLU A 19 -5.10 -17.96 -5.56
CA GLU A 19 -6.47 -17.50 -5.25
C GLU A 19 -6.97 -16.50 -6.30
N GLU A 20 -6.94 -16.91 -7.58
CA GLU A 20 -7.35 -16.05 -8.71
C GLU A 20 -6.57 -14.72 -8.77
N ASN A 21 -5.26 -14.78 -8.49
CA ASN A 21 -4.36 -13.63 -8.40
C ASN A 21 -4.75 -12.62 -7.31
N ARG A 22 -5.43 -13.06 -6.25
CA ARG A 22 -5.74 -12.23 -5.08
C ARG A 22 -4.76 -12.43 -3.93
N LYS A 23 -3.86 -13.41 -4.02
CA LYS A 23 -2.83 -13.66 -3.02
C LYS A 23 -1.45 -13.81 -3.64
N MET A 24 -0.48 -13.10 -3.07
CA MET A 24 0.93 -13.24 -3.41
C MET A 24 1.73 -13.83 -2.25
N THR A 25 2.64 -14.74 -2.58
CA THR A 25 3.54 -15.37 -1.61
C THR A 25 4.97 -15.34 -2.13
N ARG A 26 5.94 -15.05 -1.26
CA ARG A 26 7.36 -15.17 -1.60
C ARG A 26 7.75 -16.65 -1.70
N VAL A 27 8.38 -17.03 -2.81
CA VAL A 27 8.87 -18.40 -3.08
C VAL A 27 10.28 -18.34 -3.64
N ASP A 28 11.12 -19.34 -3.37
CA ASP A 28 12.52 -19.34 -3.81
C ASP A 28 12.68 -19.74 -5.28
N GLU A 29 11.75 -20.51 -5.82
CA GLU A 29 11.78 -20.91 -7.22
C GLU A 29 11.27 -19.82 -8.15
N ASP A 30 11.94 -19.68 -9.30
CA ASP A 30 11.48 -18.85 -10.40
C ASP A 30 10.13 -19.34 -10.94
N GLN A 31 9.12 -18.48 -10.81
CA GLN A 31 7.82 -18.68 -11.42
C GLN A 31 7.90 -18.42 -12.93
N ARG A 32 7.17 -19.23 -13.71
CA ARG A 32 7.19 -19.22 -15.18
C ARG A 32 6.35 -18.10 -15.79
N TYR A 33 6.62 -16.86 -15.39
CA TYR A 33 6.00 -15.70 -16.04
C TYR A 33 6.75 -15.34 -17.34
N PRO A 34 6.05 -15.01 -18.44
CA PRO A 34 6.68 -14.51 -19.65
C PRO A 34 7.50 -13.24 -19.39
N ASP A 35 8.58 -13.03 -20.13
CA ASP A 35 9.32 -11.77 -20.01
C ASP A 35 8.42 -10.59 -20.42
N HIS A 36 8.49 -9.50 -19.65
CA HIS A 36 7.66 -8.31 -19.84
C HIS A 36 8.42 -7.05 -19.40
N PRO A 37 8.30 -5.92 -20.13
CA PRO A 37 8.97 -4.66 -19.76
C PRO A 37 8.55 -4.16 -18.37
N ASP A 38 7.27 -4.33 -18.02
CA ASP A 38 6.73 -3.85 -16.73
C ASP A 38 7.06 -4.77 -15.53
N ARG A 39 7.73 -5.90 -15.76
CA ARG A 39 8.06 -6.88 -14.71
C ARG A 39 9.13 -6.34 -13.77
N PHE A 40 8.91 -6.38 -12.47
CA PHE A 40 9.99 -6.14 -11.51
C PHE A 40 11.03 -7.26 -11.57
N ASP A 41 12.32 -6.92 -11.60
CA ASP A 41 13.42 -7.88 -11.80
C ASP A 41 14.31 -8.13 -10.58
N VAL A 42 14.34 -7.20 -9.63
CA VAL A 42 15.18 -7.29 -8.42
C VAL A 42 14.35 -7.46 -7.15
N TYR A 43 13.26 -6.72 -7.03
CA TYR A 43 12.46 -6.65 -5.81
C TYR A 43 11.17 -7.47 -5.95
N PRO A 44 10.80 -8.32 -4.97
CA PRO A 44 9.59 -9.16 -4.99
C PRO A 44 8.30 -8.34 -4.84
N GLN A 45 7.95 -7.65 -5.92
CA GLN A 45 6.86 -6.68 -6.00
C GLN A 45 5.84 -7.03 -7.08
N VAL A 46 4.65 -6.46 -6.94
CA VAL A 46 3.56 -6.54 -7.92
C VAL A 46 2.68 -5.30 -7.84
N LEU A 47 2.05 -4.91 -8.95
CA LEU A 47 0.94 -3.95 -8.98
C LEU A 47 -0.39 -4.65 -9.25
N SER A 48 -1.48 -3.96 -8.93
CA SER A 48 -2.81 -4.32 -9.39
C SER A 48 -3.02 -4.03 -10.87
N VAL A 49 -3.88 -4.83 -11.51
CA VAL A 49 -4.32 -4.61 -12.90
C VAL A 49 -5.15 -3.33 -12.98
N GLU A 50 -6.05 -3.15 -12.03
CA GLU A 50 -6.99 -2.04 -11.97
C GLU A 50 -6.30 -0.76 -11.53
N SER A 51 -6.71 0.36 -12.13
CA SER A 51 -6.33 1.68 -11.65
C SER A 51 -7.31 2.15 -10.58
N LEU A 52 -6.78 2.74 -9.51
CA LEU A 52 -7.55 3.37 -8.44
C LEU A 52 -8.05 4.73 -8.95
N THR A 53 -9.34 4.82 -9.25
CA THR A 53 -9.98 6.05 -9.76
C THR A 53 -11.02 6.56 -8.77
N GLY A 54 -11.16 7.89 -8.68
CA GLY A 54 -12.13 8.52 -7.78
C GLY A 54 -11.85 8.19 -6.31
N ARG A 55 -12.84 7.59 -5.63
CA ARG A 55 -12.73 7.11 -4.25
C ARG A 55 -12.67 5.60 -4.23
N CYS A 56 -11.60 5.05 -3.70
CA CYS A 56 -11.33 3.64 -3.66
C CYS A 56 -11.04 3.18 -2.24
N TYR A 57 -11.58 2.03 -1.86
CA TYR A 57 -11.28 1.37 -0.60
C TYR A 57 -11.08 -0.12 -0.84
N TRP A 58 -9.99 -0.68 -0.32
CA TRP A 58 -9.76 -2.11 -0.30
C TRP A 58 -9.10 -2.51 1.02
N GLU A 59 -9.16 -3.80 1.30
CA GLU A 59 -8.56 -4.38 2.48
C GLU A 59 -7.57 -5.46 2.08
N THR A 60 -6.52 -5.58 2.88
CA THR A 60 -5.51 -6.59 2.67
C THR A 60 -5.09 -7.17 4.01
N GLU A 61 -4.77 -8.45 4.00
CA GLU A 61 -4.22 -9.16 5.14
C GLU A 61 -2.86 -9.70 4.75
N TRP A 62 -1.92 -9.74 5.68
CA TRP A 62 -0.63 -10.36 5.46
C TRP A 62 -0.35 -11.48 6.45
N SER A 63 0.66 -12.28 6.13
CA SER A 63 1.24 -13.26 7.05
C SER A 63 2.76 -13.18 7.00
N GLY A 64 3.41 -13.61 8.07
CA GLY A 64 4.87 -13.62 8.17
C GLY A 64 5.43 -12.42 8.93
N LYS A 65 6.71 -12.51 9.30
CA LYS A 65 7.38 -11.52 10.17
C LYS A 65 8.53 -10.78 9.48
N ASP A 66 8.91 -11.23 8.28
CA ASP A 66 10.09 -10.75 7.58
C ASP A 66 9.80 -9.53 6.69
N GLY A 67 8.52 -9.17 6.55
CA GLY A 67 8.08 -7.84 6.12
C GLY A 67 7.25 -7.81 4.85
N VAL A 68 6.29 -6.88 4.83
CA VAL A 68 5.36 -6.65 3.72
C VAL A 68 5.13 -5.17 3.52
N TYR A 69 5.05 -4.72 2.27
CA TYR A 69 4.76 -3.31 1.96
C TYR A 69 3.42 -3.26 1.26
N ILE A 70 2.53 -2.41 1.77
CA ILE A 70 1.22 -2.13 1.20
C ILE A 70 1.29 -0.72 0.65
N SER A 71 1.18 -0.60 -0.66
CA SER A 71 1.57 0.61 -1.37
C SER A 71 0.53 1.07 -2.36
N VAL A 72 0.64 2.34 -2.71
CA VAL A 72 0.00 2.93 -3.87
C VAL A 72 1.09 3.55 -4.73
N SER A 73 1.02 3.36 -6.04
CA SER A 73 2.07 3.80 -6.97
C SER A 73 1.50 4.26 -8.29
N TYR A 74 2.19 5.18 -8.96
CA TYR A 74 2.03 5.36 -10.40
C TYR A 74 2.53 4.13 -11.17
N LYS A 75 1.94 3.90 -12.35
CA LYS A 75 2.30 2.77 -13.21
C LYS A 75 3.69 2.91 -13.84
N ASP A 76 4.23 4.12 -13.93
CA ASP A 76 5.53 4.41 -14.53
C ASP A 76 6.70 4.36 -13.52
N ILE A 77 6.50 3.75 -12.35
CA ILE A 77 7.60 3.41 -11.42
C ILE A 77 8.65 2.55 -12.14
N LYS A 78 9.93 2.79 -11.84
CA LYS A 78 11.03 2.05 -12.45
C LYS A 78 10.94 0.58 -12.06
N ARG A 79 11.15 -0.32 -13.02
CA ARG A 79 10.98 -1.77 -12.81
C ARG A 79 12.28 -2.55 -12.71
N LYS A 80 13.35 -1.97 -13.26
CA LYS A 80 14.59 -2.69 -13.57
C LYS A 80 15.78 -2.17 -12.78
N GLY A 81 16.57 -3.10 -12.25
CA GLY A 81 17.82 -2.85 -11.56
C GLY A 81 17.66 -2.55 -10.06
N ARG A 82 18.81 -2.50 -9.38
CA ARG A 82 18.90 -2.33 -7.92
C ARG A 82 19.05 -0.87 -7.55
N SER A 83 17.94 -0.17 -7.42
CA SER A 83 17.89 1.24 -7.00
C SER A 83 16.62 1.53 -6.21
N HIS A 84 16.67 2.52 -5.32
CA HIS A 84 15.50 3.03 -4.59
C HIS A 84 14.34 3.45 -5.51
N ASP A 85 14.64 3.91 -6.72
CA ASP A 85 13.63 4.22 -7.76
C ASP A 85 12.73 3.04 -8.13
N CYS A 86 13.16 1.80 -7.86
CA CYS A 86 12.43 0.58 -8.19
C CYS A 86 11.61 0.02 -7.02
N GLU A 87 11.81 0.51 -5.80
CA GLU A 87 11.25 -0.09 -4.58
C GLU A 87 10.15 0.80 -4.01
N PHE A 88 8.98 0.23 -3.71
CA PHE A 88 7.83 1.00 -3.25
C PHE A 88 8.15 1.79 -1.98
N GLY A 89 7.80 3.08 -1.99
CA GLY A 89 8.00 4.02 -0.88
C GLY A 89 9.37 4.68 -0.87
N TRP A 90 10.34 4.20 -1.66
CA TRP A 90 11.69 4.77 -1.74
C TRP A 90 11.88 5.73 -2.91
N ASN A 91 10.78 6.18 -3.52
CA ASN A 91 10.76 7.09 -4.65
C ASN A 91 9.55 8.03 -4.58
N GLU A 92 9.54 9.05 -5.42
CA GLU A 92 8.48 10.05 -5.51
C GLU A 92 7.18 9.53 -6.18
N LYS A 93 7.21 8.31 -6.72
CA LYS A 93 6.09 7.72 -7.47
C LYS A 93 5.22 6.78 -6.64
N SER A 94 5.60 6.52 -5.39
CA SER A 94 4.92 5.55 -4.54
C SER A 94 4.86 5.97 -3.07
N TRP A 95 3.80 5.53 -2.41
CA TRP A 95 3.50 5.75 -1.00
C TRP A 95 3.23 4.39 -0.36
N SER A 96 3.90 4.09 0.74
CA SER A 96 3.88 2.75 1.33
C SER A 96 3.61 2.79 2.82
N LEU A 97 2.79 1.87 3.29
CA LEU A 97 2.81 1.37 4.66
C LEU A 97 3.70 0.13 4.68
N ILE A 98 4.79 0.19 5.42
CA ILE A 98 5.82 -0.84 5.50
C ILE A 98 5.73 -1.51 6.87
N TYR A 99 5.47 -2.81 6.87
CA TYR A 99 5.68 -3.65 8.04
C TYR A 99 7.04 -4.35 7.93
N TYR A 100 7.95 -4.10 8.87
CA TYR A 100 9.26 -4.73 8.92
C TYR A 100 9.82 -4.75 10.34
N PHE A 101 10.42 -5.87 10.78
CA PHE A 101 10.92 -6.06 12.15
C PHE A 101 9.94 -5.58 13.25
N HIS A 102 8.68 -6.00 13.16
CA HIS A 102 7.63 -5.64 14.12
C HIS A 102 7.32 -4.14 14.21
N ARG A 103 7.62 -3.36 13.17
CA ARG A 103 7.33 -1.93 13.10
C ARG A 103 6.51 -1.61 11.88
N LEU A 104 5.53 -0.74 12.07
CA LEU A 104 4.80 -0.10 10.97
C LEU A 104 5.42 1.27 10.69
N THR A 105 5.77 1.51 9.44
CA THR A 105 6.35 2.76 8.97
C THR A 105 5.58 3.25 7.75
N ALA A 106 5.06 4.48 7.80
CA ALA A 106 4.61 5.16 6.60
C ALA A 106 5.83 5.76 5.90
N ARG A 107 5.98 5.48 4.60
CA ARG A 107 7.12 5.95 3.80
C ARG A 107 6.68 6.49 2.44
N HIS A 108 7.28 7.60 2.03
CA HIS A 108 7.20 8.15 0.69
C HIS A 108 8.49 8.91 0.38
N SER A 109 9.18 8.52 -0.70
CA SER A 109 10.48 9.07 -1.08
C SER A 109 11.54 8.94 0.05
N ASP A 110 12.17 10.05 0.41
CA ASP A 110 13.14 10.19 1.49
C ASP A 110 12.50 10.33 2.88
N LYS A 111 11.17 10.49 2.96
CA LYS A 111 10.44 10.72 4.20
C LYS A 111 9.86 9.42 4.74
N SER A 112 10.07 9.18 6.03
CA SER A 112 9.48 8.06 6.76
C SER A 112 9.03 8.47 8.14
N ILE A 113 7.88 7.96 8.57
CA ILE A 113 7.33 8.14 9.92
C ILE A 113 7.08 6.75 10.50
N VAL A 114 7.67 6.48 11.66
CA VAL A 114 7.39 5.25 12.43
C VAL A 114 6.05 5.46 13.14
N ILE A 115 5.09 4.57 12.89
CA ILE A 115 3.72 4.68 13.39
C ILE A 115 3.57 3.96 14.74
N SER A 116 4.11 2.74 14.87
CA SER A 116 3.96 1.93 16.09
C SER A 116 4.98 0.79 16.17
N ASP A 117 5.39 0.42 17.39
CA ASP A 117 5.99 -0.87 17.70
C ASP A 117 4.84 -1.89 17.87
N CYS A 118 4.71 -2.82 16.92
CA CYS A 118 3.50 -3.61 16.64
C CYS A 118 3.40 -4.89 17.48
N SER A 119 3.77 -4.84 18.76
CA SER A 119 3.54 -5.97 19.66
C SER A 119 2.03 -6.11 19.97
N GLY A 120 1.29 -6.79 19.08
CA GLY A 120 -0.14 -7.09 19.22
C GLY A 120 -1.08 -6.43 18.21
N SER A 121 -0.58 -5.87 17.10
CA SER A 121 -1.44 -5.33 16.03
C SER A 121 -2.05 -6.44 15.17
N SER A 122 -3.20 -6.15 14.56
CA SER A 122 -3.79 -6.99 13.51
C SER A 122 -2.92 -7.00 12.24
N ASP A 123 -2.88 -8.14 11.56
CA ASP A 123 -2.23 -8.31 10.26
C ASP A 123 -3.13 -7.87 9.08
N ARG A 124 -4.21 -7.13 9.36
CA ARG A 124 -5.15 -6.62 8.35
C ARG A 124 -5.15 -5.09 8.31
N VAL A 125 -5.05 -4.54 7.11
CA VAL A 125 -5.08 -3.10 6.84
C VAL A 125 -6.13 -2.76 5.79
N GLY A 126 -6.89 -1.71 6.08
CA GLY A 126 -7.74 -1.02 5.12
C GLY A 126 -7.00 0.15 4.51
N VAL A 127 -7.11 0.31 3.19
CA VAL A 127 -6.51 1.42 2.46
C VAL A 127 -7.62 2.19 1.77
N TYR A 128 -7.65 3.50 2.00
CA TYR A 128 -8.59 4.43 1.40
C TYR A 128 -7.84 5.45 0.54
N VAL A 129 -8.32 5.66 -0.68
CA VAL A 129 -7.79 6.67 -1.60
C VAL A 129 -8.94 7.56 -2.06
N ASP A 130 -8.76 8.87 -1.98
CA ASP A 130 -9.55 9.86 -2.71
C ASP A 130 -8.61 10.62 -3.64
N VAL A 131 -8.62 10.24 -4.93
CA VAL A 131 -7.71 10.80 -5.94
C VAL A 131 -7.96 12.30 -6.12
N SER A 132 -9.22 12.73 -6.07
CA SER A 132 -9.62 14.12 -6.31
C SER A 132 -9.25 15.03 -5.13
N ALA A 133 -9.36 14.52 -3.92
CA ALA A 133 -8.95 15.23 -2.70
C ALA A 133 -7.45 15.10 -2.42
N GLY A 134 -6.75 14.20 -3.12
CA GLY A 134 -5.33 13.95 -2.91
C GLY A 134 -5.03 13.22 -1.61
N ILE A 135 -5.91 12.30 -1.20
CA ILE A 135 -5.85 11.63 0.10
C ILE A 135 -5.54 10.16 -0.09
N LEU A 136 -4.57 9.65 0.69
CA LEU A 136 -4.30 8.22 0.86
C LEU A 136 -4.18 7.94 2.36
N SER A 137 -5.12 7.17 2.89
CA SER A 137 -5.20 6.85 4.32
C SER A 137 -5.10 5.35 4.55
N PHE A 138 -4.34 4.98 5.58
CA PHE A 138 -4.14 3.61 6.04
C PHE A 138 -4.78 3.42 7.41
N TYR A 139 -5.44 2.28 7.60
CA TYR A 139 -6.13 1.91 8.83
C TYR A 139 -5.78 0.48 9.21
N SER A 140 -5.47 0.21 10.48
CA SER A 140 -5.43 -1.14 11.02
C SER A 140 -6.86 -1.61 11.32
N ILE A 141 -7.16 -2.88 11.02
CA ILE A 141 -8.49 -3.47 11.22
C ILE A 141 -8.37 -4.58 12.27
N SER A 142 -8.96 -4.41 13.45
CA SER A 142 -8.94 -5.45 14.49
C SER A 142 -9.81 -6.67 14.12
N ASP A 143 -9.68 -7.76 14.89
CA ASP A 143 -10.57 -8.94 14.79
C ASP A 143 -12.05 -8.59 15.02
N THR A 144 -12.31 -7.52 15.77
CA THR A 144 -13.65 -6.95 15.99
C THR A 144 -14.07 -5.95 14.90
N TYR A 145 -13.30 -5.86 13.81
CA TYR A 145 -13.51 -4.95 12.68
C TYR A 145 -13.50 -3.46 13.04
N LYS A 146 -12.85 -3.10 14.14
CA LYS A 146 -12.62 -1.70 14.51
C LYS A 146 -11.48 -1.14 13.67
N LEU A 147 -11.74 -0.02 12.99
CA LEU A 147 -10.72 0.73 12.27
C LEU A 147 -9.94 1.62 13.24
N THR A 148 -8.61 1.52 13.18
CA THR A 148 -7.69 2.44 13.85
C THR A 148 -6.87 3.14 12.79
N HIS A 149 -6.96 4.47 12.70
CA HIS A 149 -6.16 5.25 11.76
C HIS A 149 -4.67 5.06 12.05
N LEU A 150 -3.89 4.81 11.00
CA LEU A 150 -2.44 4.65 11.07
C LEU A 150 -1.73 5.88 10.52
N HIS A 151 -2.06 6.27 9.29
CA HIS A 151 -1.43 7.39 8.63
C HIS A 151 -2.23 7.89 7.44
N THR A 152 -2.09 9.18 7.12
CA THR A 152 -2.64 9.78 5.90
C THR A 152 -1.55 10.55 5.17
N PHE A 153 -1.33 10.19 3.91
CA PHE A 153 -0.61 11.03 2.96
C PHE A 153 -1.58 12.00 2.29
N THR A 154 -1.16 13.26 2.17
CA THR A 154 -1.82 14.25 1.33
C THR A 154 -0.89 14.58 0.16
N HIS A 155 -1.36 14.41 -1.07
CA HIS A 155 -0.59 14.68 -2.27
C HIS A 155 -1.50 15.04 -3.46
N THR A 156 -1.05 15.94 -4.32
CA THR A 156 -1.67 16.14 -5.64
C THR A 156 -1.26 15.00 -6.57
N PHE A 157 -2.14 14.02 -6.80
CA PHE A 157 -1.85 12.92 -7.71
C PHE A 157 -1.95 13.38 -9.17
N THR A 158 -0.93 13.08 -9.97
CA THR A 158 -0.80 13.58 -11.35
C THR A 158 -1.04 12.50 -12.41
N GLN A 159 -1.09 11.23 -12.00
CA GLN A 159 -1.33 10.09 -12.88
C GLN A 159 -2.28 9.07 -12.20
N PRO A 160 -2.88 8.14 -12.97
CA PRO A 160 -3.62 7.03 -12.39
C PRO A 160 -2.76 6.23 -11.41
N LEU A 161 -3.35 5.89 -10.28
CA LEU A 161 -2.70 5.13 -9.22
C LEU A 161 -3.04 3.65 -9.35
N HIS A 162 -2.15 2.80 -8.89
CA HIS A 162 -2.35 1.35 -8.76
C HIS A 162 -2.00 0.94 -7.33
N ALA A 163 -2.74 -0.01 -6.76
CA ALA A 163 -2.31 -0.69 -5.55
C ALA A 163 -1.04 -1.50 -5.86
N GLY A 164 -0.08 -1.47 -4.95
CA GLY A 164 1.20 -2.16 -5.07
C GLY A 164 1.54 -2.91 -3.79
N PHE A 165 2.24 -4.03 -3.95
CA PHE A 165 2.54 -4.92 -2.84
C PHE A 165 3.96 -5.46 -2.96
N TYR A 166 4.63 -5.56 -1.81
CA TYR A 166 5.95 -6.19 -1.66
C TYR A 166 5.85 -7.29 -0.60
N VAL A 167 6.49 -8.43 -0.83
CA VAL A 167 6.62 -9.50 0.18
C VAL A 167 8.07 -9.94 0.35
N ASN A 168 8.54 -9.96 1.59
CA ASN A 168 9.83 -10.56 1.92
C ASN A 168 9.72 -12.08 2.08
N CYS A 169 10.85 -12.75 2.37
CA CYS A 169 10.90 -14.19 2.62
C CYS A 169 9.83 -14.63 3.63
N ASN A 170 9.28 -15.84 3.45
CA ASN A 170 8.29 -16.44 4.35
C ASN A 170 7.04 -15.57 4.62
N SER A 171 6.75 -14.61 3.75
CA SER A 171 5.64 -13.67 3.91
C SER A 171 4.66 -13.78 2.74
N SER A 172 3.40 -13.46 3.01
CA SER A 172 2.35 -13.42 2.00
C SER A 172 1.43 -12.23 2.23
N VAL A 173 0.76 -11.78 1.17
CA VAL A 173 -0.27 -10.74 1.20
C VAL A 173 -1.45 -11.23 0.38
N SER A 174 -2.65 -11.13 0.96
CA SER A 174 -3.92 -11.42 0.30
C SER A 174 -4.79 -10.17 0.26
N LEU A 175 -5.46 -9.98 -0.87
CA LEU A 175 -6.56 -9.03 -1.00
C LEU A 175 -7.78 -9.65 -0.33
N ALA A 176 -8.23 -9.05 0.77
CA ALA A 176 -9.42 -9.51 1.45
C ALA A 176 -10.65 -9.19 0.59
N SER A 177 -11.62 -10.09 0.52
CA SER A 177 -12.93 -9.75 -0.01
C SER A 177 -13.55 -8.69 0.90
N ALA A 178 -13.64 -7.45 0.43
CA ALA A 178 -14.23 -6.32 1.16
C ALA A 178 -15.74 -6.47 1.44
N LEU A 179 -16.31 -7.67 1.25
CA LEU A 179 -17.75 -7.96 1.19
C LEU A 179 -18.23 -9.04 2.16
N SER A 180 -17.53 -9.30 3.28
CA SER A 180 -18.22 -9.91 4.43
C SER A 180 -18.75 -8.89 5.46
N LEU A 181 -18.56 -7.58 5.24
CA LEU A 181 -18.91 -6.56 6.24
C LEU A 181 -20.12 -5.73 5.86
N ASN A 182 -20.99 -5.59 6.87
CA ASN A 182 -22.20 -4.78 6.90
C ASN A 182 -21.95 -3.36 6.32
N PRO A 183 -22.83 -2.86 5.43
CA PRO A 183 -22.75 -1.50 4.87
C PRO A 183 -22.69 -0.35 5.91
N SER A 184 -23.00 -0.60 7.18
CA SER A 184 -22.88 0.36 8.28
C SER A 184 -21.43 0.75 8.60
N HIS A 185 -20.45 -0.15 8.44
CA HIS A 185 -19.05 0.15 8.74
C HIS A 185 -18.39 1.09 7.70
N LEU A 186 -18.89 1.07 6.46
CA LEU A 186 -18.51 2.06 5.44
C LEU A 186 -19.08 3.46 5.74
N ARG A 187 -20.18 3.56 6.50
CA ARG A 187 -20.69 4.84 7.02
C ARG A 187 -19.92 5.35 8.24
N GLU A 188 -19.21 4.47 8.94
CA GLU A 188 -18.39 4.76 10.13
C GLU A 188 -16.90 4.95 9.82
N LEU A 189 -16.47 4.96 8.56
CA LEU A 189 -15.22 5.61 8.18
C LEU A 189 -15.38 7.07 8.57
N ASP A 190 -15.00 7.40 9.80
CA ASP A 190 -14.91 8.75 10.30
C ASP A 190 -13.80 9.45 9.50
N LEU A 191 -14.17 9.95 8.32
CA LEU A 191 -13.32 10.71 7.42
C LEU A 191 -13.01 12.10 8.01
N SER A 192 -13.33 12.39 9.28
CA SER A 192 -12.94 13.64 9.93
C SER A 192 -11.43 13.88 9.89
N TYR A 193 -10.63 12.81 9.89
CA TYR A 193 -9.17 12.87 9.71
C TYR A 193 -8.73 13.21 8.27
N ASN A 194 -9.64 13.14 7.30
CA ASN A 194 -9.38 13.43 5.89
C ASN A 194 -9.77 14.87 5.50
N HIS A 195 -10.08 15.73 6.48
CA HIS A 195 -10.20 17.16 6.19
C HIS A 195 -8.81 17.75 5.95
N ALA A 196 -8.52 18.11 4.70
CA ALA A 196 -7.38 18.94 4.36
C ALA A 196 -7.49 20.28 5.11
N GLY A 197 -6.78 20.39 6.23
CA GLY A 197 -6.58 21.66 6.93
C GLY A 197 -5.92 22.64 5.97
N LYS A 198 -6.50 23.84 5.86
CA LYS A 198 -5.97 24.96 5.08
C LYS A 198 -4.48 25.15 5.38
N SER A 199 -3.74 25.45 4.31
CA SER A 199 -2.37 25.94 4.30
C SER A 199 -2.11 26.95 5.43
N ASP A 200 -1.32 26.55 6.43
CA ASP A 200 -0.62 27.49 7.28
C ASP A 200 0.67 27.89 6.58
N THR A 201 0.55 28.94 5.76
CA THR A 201 1.68 29.80 5.41
C THR A 201 2.35 30.25 6.70
N LEU A 202 3.57 29.77 6.96
CA LEU A 202 4.49 30.32 7.94
C LEU A 202 4.75 31.80 7.61
N LYS A 203 3.96 32.68 8.25
CA LYS A 203 4.33 34.08 8.38
C LYS A 203 5.44 34.17 9.43
N HIS A 204 6.58 34.64 8.97
CA HIS A 204 7.58 35.39 9.73
C HIS A 204 6.95 36.12 10.92
N LEU A 205 7.53 35.99 12.12
CA LEU A 205 7.59 37.11 13.05
C LEU A 205 8.86 37.04 13.89
N ASP A 206 9.54 38.19 13.93
CA ASP A 206 10.77 38.51 14.62
C ASP A 206 10.68 38.46 16.15
N LYS A 207 11.87 38.31 16.77
CA LYS A 207 12.36 38.91 18.03
C LYS A 207 11.48 38.81 19.29
N PHE A 208 12.06 38.21 20.34
CA PHE A 208 12.74 38.93 21.41
C PHE A 208 13.97 38.15 21.88
#